data_AF-A0A1C3E9X1-F1
#
_entry.id   AF-A0A1C3E9X1-F1
#
_cell.length_a   1.000
_cell.length_b   1.000
_cell.length_c   1.000
_cell.angle_alpha   90.00
_cell.angle_beta   90.00
_cell.angle_gamma   90.00
#
_symmetry.space_group_name_H-M   'P 1'
#
loop_
_entity.id
_entity.type
_entity.pdbx_description
1 polymer ?
#
loop_
_entity_poly.entity_id
_entity_poly.type
_entity_poly.pdbx_seq_one_letter_code
_entity_poly.pdbx_strand_id
1 'polypeptide(L)'
;MLLFLQFDIDPRWSMPFEDGSHFLLFMCPLCNEIPSFAAYSGGQLSGDYWSRTEGHYFACLSKAGSSESIRLAEAILIAKELFFEPLKDVAEHLPDTIRLGGEPFWLQEPEPVICSCGSNMVLISQIAENYGFDKQPGAPEQPDSFSANQYCLFLGNEVYIFACPRQCDSRAVWVTVQG
;
A
#
# COMPACT_ATOMS: atom_id res chain seq x y z
N MET A 1 3.05 -11.94 -9.30
CA MET A 1 3.30 -10.76 -8.43
C MET A 1 3.27 -11.28 -7.03
N LEU A 2 4.20 -10.88 -6.16
CA LEU A 2 4.25 -11.38 -4.80
C LEU A 2 3.30 -10.60 -3.91
N LEU A 3 2.72 -11.26 -2.92
CA LEU A 3 1.94 -10.61 -1.87
C LEU A 3 2.87 -10.04 -0.79
N PHE A 4 2.91 -8.72 -0.66
CA PHE A 4 3.77 -8.03 0.32
C PHE A 4 3.02 -7.73 1.62
N LEU A 5 1.76 -7.31 1.54
CA LEU A 5 0.98 -6.92 2.69
C LEU A 5 -0.49 -7.32 2.51
N GLN A 6 -1.09 -7.87 3.55
CA GLN A 6 -2.53 -8.08 3.64
C GLN A 6 -2.99 -7.94 5.09
N PHE A 7 -4.19 -7.41 5.30
CA PHE A 7 -4.84 -7.34 6.62
C PHE A 7 -6.33 -7.01 6.46
N ASP A 8 -7.10 -7.33 7.49
CA ASP A 8 -8.50 -6.89 7.59
C ASP A 8 -8.58 -5.58 8.38
N ILE A 9 -9.46 -4.67 7.98
CA ILE A 9 -9.74 -3.45 8.73
C ILE A 9 -10.38 -3.81 10.07
N ASP A 10 -9.66 -3.49 11.15
CA ASP A 10 -10.15 -3.71 12.50
C ASP A 10 -10.92 -2.46 13.01
N PRO A 11 -12.10 -2.63 13.62
CA PRO A 11 -12.88 -1.52 14.17
C PRO A 11 -12.12 -0.68 15.20
N ARG A 12 -11.13 -1.27 15.90
CA ARG A 12 -10.30 -0.57 16.89
C ARG A 12 -9.44 0.52 16.28
N TRP A 13 -9.17 0.48 14.97
CA TRP A 13 -8.35 1.47 14.29
C TRP A 13 -9.11 2.74 13.92
N SER A 14 -10.46 2.74 14.04
CA SER A 14 -11.32 3.89 13.74
C SER A 14 -11.10 4.46 12.32
N MET A 15 -10.78 3.60 11.37
CA MET A 15 -10.61 3.97 9.97
C MET A 15 -11.97 4.13 9.28
N PRO A 16 -12.15 5.06 8.33
CA PRO A 16 -13.43 5.31 7.67
C PRO A 16 -13.71 4.30 6.54
N PHE A 17 -13.47 3.02 6.79
CA PHE A 17 -13.75 1.90 5.89
C PHE A 17 -14.71 0.93 6.59
N GLU A 18 -15.36 0.05 5.82
CA GLU A 18 -16.21 -0.99 6.39
C GLU A 18 -15.38 -1.97 7.23
N ASP A 19 -15.79 -2.22 8.48
CA ASP A 19 -15.13 -3.19 9.37
C ASP A 19 -15.02 -4.56 8.71
N GLY A 20 -13.84 -5.18 8.78
CA GLY A 20 -13.55 -6.44 8.12
C GLY A 20 -13.32 -6.33 6.61
N SER A 21 -13.20 -5.12 6.05
CA SER A 21 -12.69 -4.96 4.69
C SER A 21 -11.28 -5.53 4.58
N HIS A 22 -10.98 -6.23 3.49
CA HIS A 22 -9.71 -6.89 3.28
C HIS A 22 -8.82 -6.06 2.36
N PHE A 23 -7.64 -5.69 2.84
CA PHE A 23 -6.61 -5.01 2.06
C PHE A 23 -5.58 -6.00 1.52
N LEU A 24 -5.17 -5.80 0.27
CA LEU A 24 -4.10 -6.56 -0.39
C LEU A 24 -3.15 -5.61 -1.12
N LEU A 25 -1.85 -5.87 -1.03
CA LEU A 25 -0.80 -5.23 -1.83
C LEU A 25 0.14 -6.25 -2.44
N PHE A 26 0.23 -6.20 -3.77
CA PHE A 26 1.13 -7.03 -4.57
C PHE A 26 2.10 -6.18 -5.35
N MET A 27 3.31 -6.71 -5.55
CA MET A 27 4.30 -6.13 -6.45
C MET A 27 5.07 -7.21 -7.21
N CYS A 28 5.52 -6.89 -8.41
CA CYS A 28 6.43 -7.71 -9.18
C CYS A 28 7.79 -7.75 -8.46
N PRO A 29 8.39 -8.93 -8.22
CA PRO A 29 9.69 -9.02 -7.56
C PRO A 29 10.88 -8.64 -8.46
N LEU A 30 10.60 -8.28 -9.72
CA LEU A 30 11.61 -7.89 -10.72
C LEU A 30 11.48 -6.43 -11.15
N CYS A 31 10.49 -5.71 -10.64
CA CYS A 31 10.20 -4.33 -11.00
C CYS A 31 10.12 -3.51 -9.71
N ASN A 32 10.86 -2.41 -9.66
CA ASN A 32 10.95 -1.48 -8.53
C ASN A 32 10.57 -0.05 -8.94
N GLU A 33 10.11 0.12 -10.17
CA GLU A 33 9.69 1.39 -10.72
C GLU A 33 8.55 1.96 -9.87
N ILE A 34 8.65 3.25 -9.58
CA ILE A 34 7.60 4.00 -8.89
C ILE A 34 6.31 4.01 -9.73
N PRO A 35 5.13 4.17 -9.10
CA PRO A 35 3.89 4.34 -9.83
C PRO A 35 4.00 5.46 -10.86
N SER A 36 3.76 5.14 -12.13
CA SER A 36 3.98 6.03 -13.27
C SER A 36 2.77 6.90 -13.61
N PHE A 37 1.74 6.93 -12.76
CA PHE A 37 0.53 7.74 -12.91
C PHE A 37 0.86 9.23 -12.74
N ALA A 38 1.66 9.76 -13.67
CA ALA A 38 2.09 11.11 -13.79
C ALA A 38 0.85 12.01 -13.82
N ALA A 39 0.69 12.78 -12.76
CA ALA A 39 -0.07 14.01 -12.68
C ALA A 39 -1.53 13.92 -13.14
N TYR A 40 -2.41 13.43 -12.25
CA TYR A 40 -3.80 13.86 -12.30
C TYR A 40 -3.86 15.37 -12.07
N SER A 41 -3.92 16.14 -13.16
CA SER A 41 -4.11 17.59 -13.13
C SER A 41 -5.45 17.90 -12.48
N GLY A 42 -5.45 18.40 -11.24
CA GLY A 42 -6.66 18.80 -10.52
C GLY A 42 -7.04 17.92 -9.34
N GLY A 43 -6.19 16.97 -8.92
CA GLY A 43 -6.35 16.25 -7.65
C GLY A 43 -7.43 15.16 -7.63
N GLN A 44 -8.21 14.98 -8.71
CA GLN A 44 -9.21 13.92 -8.82
C GLN A 44 -8.83 12.86 -9.86
N LEU A 45 -8.96 11.59 -9.45
CA LEU A 45 -8.74 10.43 -10.33
C LEU A 45 -9.78 10.39 -11.45
N SER A 46 -9.35 9.96 -12.64
CA SER A 46 -10.24 9.84 -13.79
C SER A 46 -11.33 8.79 -13.57
N GLY A 47 -12.47 8.93 -14.25
CA GLY A 47 -13.61 8.01 -14.12
C GLY A 47 -13.27 6.55 -14.46
N ASP A 48 -12.26 6.33 -15.29
CA ASP A 48 -11.78 5.02 -15.73
C ASP A 48 -10.55 4.52 -14.95
N TYR A 49 -10.06 5.26 -13.94
CA TYR A 49 -8.82 4.94 -13.23
C TYR A 49 -8.77 3.46 -12.81
N TRP A 50 -9.85 2.93 -12.23
CA TRP A 50 -9.86 1.57 -11.66
C TRP A 50 -9.60 0.50 -12.71
N SER A 51 -9.92 0.78 -13.98
CA SER A 51 -9.70 -0.14 -15.09
C SER A 51 -8.26 -0.18 -15.59
N ARG A 52 -7.42 0.77 -15.15
CA ARG A 52 -6.02 0.87 -15.56
C ARG A 52 -5.14 -0.02 -14.68
N THR A 53 -4.05 -0.52 -15.25
CA THR A 53 -3.03 -1.28 -14.54
C THR A 53 -1.66 -0.92 -15.11
N GLU A 54 -0.67 -0.76 -14.23
CA GLU A 54 0.73 -0.57 -14.65
C GLU A 54 1.48 -1.91 -14.77
N GLY A 55 0.82 -3.04 -14.49
CA GLY A 55 1.35 -4.39 -14.66
C GLY A 55 2.39 -4.85 -13.64
N HIS A 56 2.99 -3.94 -12.86
CA HIS A 56 4.06 -4.26 -11.92
C HIS A 56 3.67 -4.15 -10.44
N TYR A 57 2.52 -3.54 -10.11
CA TYR A 57 1.93 -3.60 -8.77
C TYR A 57 0.39 -3.64 -8.84
N PHE A 58 -0.23 -4.10 -7.76
CA PHE A 58 -1.68 -4.18 -7.64
C PHE A 58 -2.07 -4.01 -6.17
N ALA A 59 -3.05 -3.17 -5.90
CA ALA A 59 -3.61 -2.99 -4.57
C ALA A 59 -5.13 -2.92 -4.64
N CYS A 60 -5.79 -3.49 -3.63
CA CYS A 60 -7.24 -3.42 -3.49
C CYS A 60 -7.66 -3.39 -2.03
N LEU A 61 -8.83 -2.82 -1.79
CA LEU A 61 -9.53 -2.84 -0.51
C LEU A 61 -10.97 -3.31 -0.76
N SER A 62 -11.23 -4.58 -0.48
CA SER A 62 -12.53 -5.19 -0.73
C SER A 62 -13.38 -5.20 0.53
N LYS A 63 -14.70 -5.03 0.37
CA LYS A 63 -15.65 -5.03 1.49
C LYS A 63 -15.72 -6.38 2.20
N ALA A 64 -16.19 -6.36 3.45
CA ALA A 64 -16.36 -7.58 4.23
C ALA A 64 -17.30 -8.56 3.50
N GLY A 65 -16.95 -9.85 3.51
CA GLY A 65 -17.74 -10.90 2.85
C GLY A 65 -17.70 -10.89 1.32
N SER A 66 -16.90 -10.02 0.70
CA SER A 66 -16.57 -10.12 -0.73
C SER A 66 -15.73 -11.37 -1.01
N SER A 67 -15.72 -11.84 -2.26
CA SER A 67 -15.04 -13.08 -2.65
C SER A 67 -13.50 -13.00 -2.63
N GLU A 68 -12.91 -11.86 -2.25
CA GLU A 68 -11.46 -11.76 -2.07
C GLU A 68 -11.05 -12.49 -0.79
N SER A 69 -10.71 -13.76 -0.95
CA SER A 69 -10.18 -14.60 0.12
C SER A 69 -8.75 -14.21 0.49
N ILE A 70 -8.40 -14.42 1.77
CA ILE A 70 -7.01 -14.44 2.26
C ILE A 70 -6.13 -15.15 1.24
N ARG A 71 -5.06 -14.49 0.84
CA ARG A 71 -4.13 -15.01 -0.15
C ARG A 71 -3.00 -15.72 0.59
N LEU A 72 -2.73 -16.96 0.21
CA LEU A 72 -1.59 -17.68 0.77
C LEU A 72 -0.31 -16.95 0.39
N ALA A 73 0.60 -16.80 1.35
CA ALA A 73 1.91 -16.24 1.10
C ALA A 73 2.61 -17.03 0.00
N GLU A 74 3.15 -16.34 -0.99
CA GLU A 74 3.90 -16.98 -2.07
C GLU A 74 5.24 -17.52 -1.52
N ALA A 75 5.74 -18.63 -2.08
CA ALA A 75 6.90 -19.36 -1.59
C ALA A 75 8.24 -18.58 -1.64
N ILE A 76 8.25 -17.32 -2.07
CA ILE A 76 9.44 -16.49 -2.22
C ILE A 76 9.66 -15.61 -0.99
N LEU A 77 8.61 -15.05 -0.39
CA LEU A 77 8.71 -14.22 0.82
C LEU A 77 8.55 -15.08 2.08
N ILE A 78 9.18 -14.64 3.17
CA ILE A 78 8.94 -15.19 4.50
C ILE A 78 7.71 -14.50 5.06
N ALA A 79 6.61 -15.24 5.16
CA ALA A 79 5.39 -14.73 5.77
C ALA A 79 5.64 -14.36 7.23
N LYS A 80 5.25 -13.13 7.60
CA LYS A 80 5.26 -12.64 8.98
C LYS A 80 3.84 -12.28 9.40
N GLU A 81 3.53 -12.54 10.66
CA GLU A 81 2.29 -12.08 11.28
C GLU A 81 2.42 -10.61 11.67
N LEU A 82 1.34 -9.84 11.48
CA LEU A 82 1.30 -8.42 11.84
C LEU A 82 0.80 -8.25 13.27
N PHE A 83 1.56 -7.49 14.06
CA PHE A 83 1.15 -7.03 15.37
C PHE A 83 1.00 -5.51 15.33
N PHE A 84 -0.14 -5.02 15.81
CA PHE A 84 -0.48 -3.60 15.74
C PHE A 84 -0.43 -2.97 17.13
N GLU A 85 0.22 -1.82 17.23
CA GLU A 85 0.24 -1.01 18.43
C GLU A 85 -0.15 0.45 18.12
N PRO A 86 -0.81 1.16 19.03
CA PRO A 86 -1.14 2.57 18.83
C PRO A 86 0.11 3.43 18.74
N LEU A 87 0.23 4.22 17.68
CA LEU A 87 1.27 5.23 17.55
C LEU A 87 0.87 6.51 18.31
N LYS A 88 1.76 7.02 19.16
CA LYS A 88 1.49 8.21 20.01
C LYS A 88 1.91 9.54 19.38
N ASP A 89 2.99 9.55 18.62
CA ASP A 89 3.51 10.74 17.95
C ASP A 89 3.52 10.51 16.43
N VAL A 90 2.63 11.21 15.73
CA VAL A 90 2.43 11.06 14.28
C VAL A 90 3.30 11.99 13.44
N ALA A 91 3.97 12.94 14.09
CA ALA A 91 4.73 14.03 13.46
C ALA A 91 6.19 13.67 13.16
N GLU A 92 6.67 12.50 13.58
CA GLU A 92 8.04 12.07 13.33
C GLU A 92 8.09 11.03 12.20
N HIS A 93 9.15 11.12 11.40
CA HIS A 93 9.52 10.05 10.48
C HIS A 93 10.03 8.86 11.30
N LEU A 94 9.44 7.68 11.08
CA LEU A 94 9.81 6.47 11.78
C LEU A 94 10.34 5.46 10.76
N PRO A 95 11.68 5.31 10.63
CA PRO A 95 12.24 4.34 9.71
C PRO A 95 11.85 2.91 10.12
N ASP A 96 11.88 1.99 9.17
CA ASP A 96 11.56 0.57 9.38
C ASP A 96 10.15 0.31 9.96
N THR A 97 9.17 1.14 9.60
CA THR A 97 7.77 0.97 10.06
C THR A 97 6.77 0.76 8.93
N ILE A 98 5.68 0.08 9.27
CA ILE A 98 4.43 0.07 8.51
C ILE A 98 3.37 0.70 9.41
N ARG A 99 2.84 1.84 9.00
CA ARG A 99 1.76 2.57 9.68
C ARG A 99 0.43 2.24 9.02
N LEU A 100 -0.64 2.19 9.81
CA LEU A 100 -2.01 2.05 9.33
C LEU A 100 -2.86 3.25 9.73
N GLY A 101 -3.65 3.76 8.78
CA GLY A 101 -4.57 4.86 9.01
C GLY A 101 -3.93 6.14 9.56
N GLY A 102 -4.76 7.01 10.12
CA GLY A 102 -4.34 8.30 10.65
C GLY A 102 -3.95 9.30 9.57
N GLU A 103 -3.26 10.36 9.98
CA GLU A 103 -2.70 11.34 9.06
C GLU A 103 -1.34 10.87 8.52
N PRO A 104 -1.09 10.98 7.21
CA PRO A 104 0.21 10.67 6.62
C PRO A 104 1.31 11.61 7.14
N PHE A 105 2.49 11.04 7.35
CA PHE A 105 3.71 11.84 7.50
C PHE A 105 4.32 12.05 6.11
N TRP A 106 4.26 13.28 5.61
CA TRP A 106 4.79 13.63 4.27
C TRP A 106 6.28 13.98 4.35
N LEU A 107 7.09 13.35 3.49
CA LEU A 107 8.50 13.74 3.31
C LEU A 107 8.63 15.03 2.49
N GLN A 108 7.70 15.26 1.57
CA GLN A 108 7.62 16.45 0.73
C GLN A 108 6.25 17.15 0.90
N GLU A 109 5.81 17.90 -0.11
CA GLU A 109 4.50 18.54 -0.09
C GLU A 109 3.38 17.49 -0.06
N PRO A 110 2.29 17.72 0.71
CA PRO A 110 1.15 16.83 0.73
C PRO A 110 0.51 16.63 -0.64
N GLU A 111 0.17 15.38 -0.96
CA GLU A 111 -0.52 15.00 -2.20
C GLU A 111 -1.95 14.52 -1.90
N PRO A 112 -2.90 15.44 -1.64
CA PRO A 112 -4.29 15.04 -1.45
C PRO A 112 -4.87 14.51 -2.77
N VAL A 113 -5.57 13.37 -2.67
CA VAL A 113 -6.23 12.75 -3.83
C VAL A 113 -7.73 12.58 -3.57
N ILE A 114 -8.51 12.91 -4.59
CA ILE A 114 -9.94 12.72 -4.68
C ILE A 114 -10.19 11.50 -5.58
N CYS A 115 -10.94 10.55 -5.05
CA CYS A 115 -11.40 9.37 -5.77
C CYS A 115 -12.27 9.75 -6.99
N SER A 116 -12.35 8.90 -8.01
CA SER A 116 -13.24 9.07 -9.17
C SER A 116 -14.72 9.29 -8.79
N CYS A 117 -15.18 8.79 -7.64
CA CYS A 117 -16.54 9.03 -7.13
C CYS A 117 -16.71 10.37 -6.39
N GLY A 118 -15.68 11.20 -6.33
CA GLY A 118 -15.67 12.52 -5.69
C GLY A 118 -15.43 12.52 -4.17
N SER A 119 -15.03 11.39 -3.58
CA SER A 119 -14.64 11.34 -2.16
C SER A 119 -13.16 11.64 -1.99
N ASN A 120 -12.78 12.39 -0.95
CA ASN A 120 -11.38 12.43 -0.52
C ASN A 120 -10.93 11.01 -0.18
N MET A 121 -9.75 10.62 -0.67
CA MET A 121 -9.14 9.35 -0.32
C MET A 121 -8.46 9.47 1.04
N VAL A 122 -8.46 8.37 1.79
CA VAL A 122 -7.96 8.31 3.17
C VAL A 122 -6.84 7.30 3.24
N LEU A 123 -5.81 7.59 4.03
CA LEU A 123 -4.67 6.71 4.21
C LEU A 123 -5.13 5.35 4.74
N ILE A 124 -4.73 4.29 4.05
CA ILE A 124 -4.81 2.91 4.55
C ILE A 124 -3.51 2.56 5.25
N SER A 125 -2.40 2.77 4.56
CA SER A 125 -1.08 2.41 5.07
C SER A 125 0.00 3.32 4.51
N GLN A 126 1.02 3.56 5.33
CA GLN A 126 2.25 4.20 4.95
C GLN A 126 3.42 3.26 5.32
N ILE A 127 4.32 3.01 4.37
CA ILE A 127 5.45 2.09 4.54
C ILE A 127 6.73 2.91 4.41
N ALA A 128 7.58 2.80 5.43
CA ALA A 128 8.82 3.55 5.51
C ALA A 128 9.73 3.28 4.30
N GLU A 129 10.49 4.31 3.92
CA GLU A 129 11.54 4.18 2.91
C GLU A 129 12.44 2.96 3.20
N ASN A 130 12.68 2.15 2.17
CA ASN A 130 13.52 0.94 2.24
C ASN A 130 13.09 -0.12 3.26
N TYR A 131 11.83 -0.12 3.71
CA TYR A 131 11.32 -1.20 4.56
C TYR A 131 11.53 -2.57 3.91
N GLY A 132 12.20 -3.47 4.63
CA GLY A 132 12.60 -4.78 4.12
C GLY A 132 11.60 -5.90 4.41
N PHE A 133 11.17 -6.56 3.35
CA PHE A 133 10.42 -7.82 3.39
C PHE A 133 11.37 -9.00 3.19
N ASP A 134 11.50 -9.84 4.20
CA ASP A 134 12.43 -10.98 4.16
C ASP A 134 12.05 -11.98 3.07
N LYS A 135 13.04 -12.44 2.31
CA LYS A 135 12.87 -13.50 1.30
C LYS A 135 13.46 -14.84 1.76
N GLN A 136 12.96 -15.93 1.19
CA GLN A 136 13.48 -17.27 1.44
C GLN A 136 14.95 -17.40 1.03
N PRO A 137 15.75 -18.21 1.74
CA PRO A 137 17.10 -18.56 1.30
C PRO A 137 17.06 -19.16 -0.12
N GLY A 138 17.80 -18.57 -1.06
CA GLY A 138 17.84 -19.00 -2.46
C GLY A 138 16.80 -18.35 -3.38
N ALA A 139 15.88 -17.53 -2.86
CA ALA A 139 15.10 -16.63 -3.70
C ALA A 139 16.02 -15.64 -4.43
N PRO A 140 15.69 -15.27 -5.70
CA PRO A 140 16.51 -14.35 -6.47
C PRO A 140 16.64 -13.00 -5.77
N GLU A 141 17.70 -12.26 -6.03
CA GLU A 141 17.78 -10.86 -5.61
C GLU A 141 16.82 -10.02 -6.47
N GLN A 142 16.22 -9.01 -5.85
CA GLN A 142 15.44 -8.02 -6.58
C GLN A 142 16.41 -7.15 -7.41
N PRO A 143 16.10 -6.80 -8.67
CA PRO A 143 16.92 -5.87 -9.43
C PRO A 143 17.03 -4.52 -8.71
N ASP A 144 18.21 -3.89 -8.79
CA ASP A 144 18.51 -2.62 -8.12
C ASP A 144 18.07 -2.63 -6.65
N SER A 145 18.56 -3.62 -5.88
CA SER A 145 18.14 -3.82 -4.49
C SER A 145 19.06 -3.12 -3.49
N PHE A 146 18.48 -2.69 -2.37
CA PHE A 146 19.20 -2.25 -1.17
C PHE A 146 19.73 -3.43 -0.32
N SER A 147 19.25 -4.65 -0.56
CA SER A 147 19.54 -5.84 0.26
C SER A 147 19.63 -7.13 -0.56
N ALA A 148 20.56 -8.01 -0.21
CA ALA A 148 20.67 -9.34 -0.79
C ALA A 148 19.65 -10.35 -0.22
N ASN A 149 19.00 -10.02 0.90
CA ASN A 149 18.13 -10.92 1.67
C ASN A 149 16.70 -10.40 1.86
N GLN A 150 16.41 -9.21 1.35
CA GLN A 150 15.10 -8.57 1.49
C GLN A 150 14.69 -7.94 0.17
N TYR A 151 13.37 -7.87 -0.04
CA TYR A 151 12.77 -7.03 -1.07
C TYR A 151 12.21 -5.77 -0.43
N CYS A 152 12.10 -4.70 -1.19
CA CYS A 152 11.35 -3.50 -0.80
C CYS A 152 10.23 -3.24 -1.80
N LEU A 153 9.32 -2.35 -1.43
CA LEU A 153 8.35 -1.75 -2.33
C LEU A 153 8.94 -0.41 -2.80
N PHE A 154 9.01 -0.18 -4.11
CA PHE A 154 9.40 1.10 -4.72
C PHE A 154 10.72 1.70 -4.15
N LEU A 155 11.85 1.06 -4.44
CA LEU A 155 13.18 1.37 -3.86
C LEU A 155 13.44 2.87 -3.67
N GLY A 156 13.92 3.25 -2.49
CA GLY A 156 14.34 4.62 -2.18
C GLY A 156 13.18 5.60 -1.98
N ASN A 157 11.97 5.11 -1.71
CA ASN A 157 10.82 5.96 -1.44
C ASN A 157 10.01 5.50 -0.23
N GLU A 158 9.46 6.47 0.50
CA GLU A 158 8.32 6.30 1.38
C GLU A 158 7.08 6.00 0.54
N VAL A 159 6.32 4.97 0.92
CA VAL A 159 5.16 4.50 0.15
C VAL A 159 3.88 4.88 0.87
N TYR A 160 2.97 5.55 0.15
CA TYR A 160 1.68 5.98 0.67
C TYR A 160 0.55 5.29 -0.07
N ILE A 161 -0.37 4.67 0.67
CA ILE A 161 -1.48 3.91 0.11
C ILE A 161 -2.78 4.48 0.66
N PHE A 162 -3.58 5.06 -0.23
CA PHE A 162 -4.87 5.65 0.09
C PHE A 162 -6.01 4.82 -0.49
N ALA A 163 -7.19 4.82 0.12
CA ALA A 163 -8.41 4.30 -0.48
C ALA A 163 -9.59 5.25 -0.37
N CYS A 164 -10.57 5.01 -1.22
CA CYS A 164 -11.87 5.66 -1.14
C CYS A 164 -12.67 5.15 0.07
N PRO A 165 -13.05 6.00 1.04
CA PRO A 165 -13.82 5.57 2.21
C PRO A 165 -15.24 5.11 1.84
N ARG A 166 -15.77 5.55 0.69
CA ARG A 166 -17.03 5.01 0.15
C ARG A 166 -16.91 3.60 -0.44
N GLN A 167 -15.68 3.10 -0.62
CA GLN A 167 -15.36 1.82 -1.28
C GLN A 167 -16.19 1.62 -2.56
N CYS A 168 -16.15 2.61 -3.46
CA CYS A 168 -16.96 2.64 -4.69
C CYS A 168 -16.54 1.59 -5.73
N ASP A 169 -15.29 1.11 -5.64
CA ASP A 169 -14.71 -0.02 -6.38
C ASP A 169 -13.66 -0.65 -5.44
N SER A 170 -13.39 -1.96 -5.51
CA SER A 170 -12.36 -2.58 -4.68
C SER A 170 -10.96 -2.10 -5.04
N ARG A 171 -10.76 -1.70 -6.30
CA ARG A 171 -9.51 -1.10 -6.78
C ARG A 171 -9.48 0.41 -6.53
N ALA A 172 -10.42 0.95 -5.74
CA ALA A 172 -10.46 2.35 -5.34
C ALA A 172 -9.31 2.75 -4.41
N VAL A 173 -8.08 2.43 -4.81
CA VAL A 173 -6.82 2.50 -4.09
C VAL A 173 -5.82 3.29 -4.94
N TRP A 174 -5.15 4.23 -4.30
CA TRP A 174 -4.13 5.09 -4.89
C TRP A 174 -2.83 4.85 -4.15
N VAL A 175 -1.78 4.51 -4.90
CA VAL A 175 -0.43 4.30 -4.38
C VAL A 175 0.44 5.41 -4.95
N THR A 176 1.07 6.19 -4.08
CA THR A 176 2.05 7.21 -4.43
C THR A 176 3.29 7.05 -3.54
N VAL A 177 4.37 7.72 -3.91
CA VAL A 177 5.65 7.59 -3.24
C VAL A 177 6.37 8.94 -3.14
N GLN A 178 7.20 9.14 -2.11
CA GLN A 178 8.07 10.30 -1.97
C GLN A 178 9.47 9.86 -1.52
N GLY A 179 10.51 10.47 -2.07
CA GLY A 179 11.92 10.22 -1.75
C GLY A 179 12.80 11.43 -1.99
#